data_AF-B3QXT2-F1
#
_entry.id   AF-B3QXT2-F1
#
_cell.length_a   1.000
_cell.length_b   1.000
_cell.length_c   1.000
_cell.angle_alpha   90.00
_cell.angle_beta   90.00
_cell.angle_gamma   90.00
#
_symmetry.space_group_name_H-M   'P 1'
#
loop_
_entity.id
_entity.type
_entity.pdbx_description
1 polymer ?
#
loop_
_entity_poly.entity_id
_entity_poly.type
_entity_poly.pdbx_seq_one_letter_code
_entity_poly.pdbx_strand_id
1 'polypeptide(L)'
;MSMPQPKKQPSQSSNATERTHTQSSKKHVSDLIEDTISGTYSDLIDILSAKIEIAKLEVSEQLADIIANVVILIILLSGALYLSVSIAIFIGDLTGYPWLGYLIISGSIFTLVFILTKLKPDWLKSKIQTFILSSQTKYSRSLLEKHDSEKA
;
A
#
# COMPACT_ATOMS: atom_id res chain seq x y z
N MET A 1 -50.67 98.34 0.31
CA MET A 1 -50.80 96.86 0.23
C MET A 1 -51.10 96.31 1.61
N SER A 2 -51.93 95.28 1.70
CA SER A 2 -52.58 94.87 2.95
C SER A 2 -51.93 93.64 3.61
N MET A 3 -51.96 93.59 4.95
CA MET A 3 -51.78 92.35 5.74
C MET A 3 -53.00 91.42 5.56
N PRO A 4 -52.85 90.08 5.71
CA PRO A 4 -53.09 89.46 7.03
C PRO A 4 -52.26 88.19 7.38
N GLN A 5 -52.03 87.98 8.69
CA GLN A 5 -51.87 86.67 9.37
C GLN A 5 -53.29 86.05 9.58
N PRO A 6 -53.55 84.73 9.85
CA PRO A 6 -52.83 83.87 10.82
C PRO A 6 -52.93 82.30 10.63
N LYS A 7 -52.50 81.53 11.67
CA LYS A 7 -53.02 80.22 12.20
C LYS A 7 -52.09 78.97 12.23
N LYS A 8 -51.62 78.68 13.46
CA LYS A 8 -51.53 77.39 14.20
C LYS A 8 -51.71 76.03 13.47
N GLN A 9 -50.70 75.14 13.63
CA GLN A 9 -50.75 73.79 14.28
C GLN A 9 -51.62 72.66 13.64
N PRO A 10 -51.39 71.33 13.84
CA PRO A 10 -50.29 70.59 14.50
C PRO A 10 -49.22 70.06 13.49
N SER A 11 -48.71 68.82 13.31
CA SER A 11 -48.97 67.43 13.81
C SER A 11 -47.78 66.46 13.71
N GLN A 12 -47.76 65.51 14.67
CA GLN A 12 -47.29 64.10 14.66
C GLN A 12 -46.12 63.60 13.77
N SER A 13 -45.10 63.08 14.48
CA SER A 13 -44.55 61.72 14.38
C SER A 13 -43.94 61.20 13.05
N SER A 14 -42.63 60.95 13.10
CA SER A 14 -42.05 59.74 12.49
C SER A 14 -40.86 59.25 13.31
N ASN A 15 -40.95 58.02 13.85
CA ASN A 15 -39.84 57.35 14.52
C ASN A 15 -38.84 56.85 13.47
N ALA A 16 -37.59 57.29 13.57
CA ALA A 16 -36.48 56.78 12.74
C ALA A 16 -35.22 56.50 13.59
N THR A 17 -35.42 55.92 14.78
CA THR A 17 -34.32 55.37 15.58
C THR A 17 -33.61 54.26 14.82
N GLU A 18 -32.37 54.54 14.42
CA GLU A 18 -31.24 53.60 14.41
C GLU A 18 -31.40 52.30 13.62
N ARG A 19 -30.84 52.26 12.39
CA ARG A 19 -30.65 51.02 11.61
C ARG A 19 -29.31 51.00 10.85
N THR A 20 -28.21 51.02 11.59
CA THR A 20 -26.85 51.00 11.00
C THR A 20 -25.89 50.02 11.69
N HIS A 21 -26.37 48.84 12.13
CA HIS A 21 -25.51 47.89 12.85
C HIS A 21 -25.76 46.38 12.61
N THR A 22 -26.17 45.97 11.40
CA THR A 22 -26.45 44.56 11.06
C THR A 22 -25.62 43.98 9.90
N GLN A 23 -24.88 44.78 9.13
CA GLN A 23 -24.23 44.31 7.90
C GLN A 23 -22.79 43.78 8.10
N SER A 24 -22.07 44.22 9.13
CA SER A 24 -20.68 43.79 9.38
C SER A 24 -20.55 42.34 9.88
N SER A 25 -21.52 41.85 10.65
CA SER A 25 -21.44 40.54 11.32
C SER A 25 -21.35 39.37 10.34
N LYS A 26 -22.20 39.33 9.30
CA LYS A 26 -22.24 38.19 8.36
C LYS A 26 -20.90 37.92 7.68
N LYS A 27 -20.16 38.98 7.28
CA LYS A 27 -18.88 38.80 6.59
C LYS A 27 -17.84 38.12 7.49
N HIS A 28 -17.79 38.50 8.77
CA HIS A 28 -16.88 37.89 9.75
C HIS A 28 -17.17 36.39 9.98
N VAL A 29 -18.44 35.96 9.96
CA VAL A 29 -18.77 34.51 10.08
C VAL A 29 -18.42 33.76 8.79
N SER A 30 -18.54 34.39 7.63
CA SER A 30 -18.12 33.80 6.35
C SER A 30 -16.61 33.64 6.26
N ASP A 31 -15.84 34.70 6.56
CA ASP A 31 -14.36 34.67 6.52
C ASP A 31 -13.84 33.51 7.42
N LEU A 32 -14.36 33.37 8.66
CA LEU A 32 -13.99 32.29 9.58
C LEU A 32 -14.33 30.87 9.09
N ILE A 33 -15.43 30.70 8.34
CA ILE A 33 -15.80 29.39 7.78
C ILE A 33 -14.88 29.05 6.60
N GLU A 34 -14.55 30.03 5.77
CA GLU A 34 -13.68 29.85 4.60
C GLU A 34 -12.24 29.53 5.03
N ASP A 35 -11.69 30.23 6.03
CA ASP A 35 -10.39 29.90 6.64
C ASP A 35 -10.38 28.50 7.28
N THR A 36 -11.44 28.11 8.00
CA THR A 36 -11.54 26.79 8.65
C THR A 36 -11.57 25.65 7.61
N ILE A 37 -12.32 25.83 6.52
CA ILE A 37 -12.39 24.85 5.43
C ILE A 37 -11.06 24.79 4.68
N SER A 38 -10.43 25.93 4.42
CA SER A 38 -9.14 26.04 3.74
C SER A 38 -8.02 25.34 4.52
N GLY A 39 -7.90 25.63 5.83
CA GLY A 39 -6.93 24.97 6.71
C GLY A 39 -7.13 23.46 6.78
N THR A 40 -8.37 23.01 7.00
CA THR A 40 -8.71 21.57 7.02
C THR A 40 -8.36 20.89 5.69
N TYR A 41 -8.60 21.56 4.55
CA TYR A 41 -8.25 21.02 3.24
C TYR A 41 -6.74 20.86 3.07
N SER A 42 -5.93 21.84 3.52
CA SER A 42 -4.47 21.74 3.48
C SER A 42 -3.96 20.54 4.28
N ASP A 43 -4.41 20.40 5.54
CA ASP A 43 -4.00 19.29 6.42
C ASP A 43 -4.31 17.91 5.79
N LEU A 44 -5.47 17.77 5.11
CA LEU A 44 -5.82 16.52 4.43
C LEU A 44 -4.96 16.26 3.18
N ILE A 45 -4.54 17.30 2.45
CA ILE A 45 -3.63 17.16 1.29
C ILE A 45 -2.22 16.78 1.74
N ASP A 46 -1.73 17.32 2.86
CA ASP A 46 -0.42 16.95 3.42
C ASP A 46 -0.43 15.51 3.95
N ILE A 47 -1.47 15.11 4.68
CA ILE A 47 -1.67 13.72 5.13
C ILE A 47 -1.78 12.75 3.93
N LEU A 48 -2.48 13.15 2.85
CA LEU A 48 -2.59 12.34 1.64
C LEU A 48 -1.24 12.22 0.91
N SER A 49 -0.47 13.31 0.85
CA SER A 49 0.86 13.33 0.23
C SER A 49 1.84 12.40 0.96
N ALA A 50 1.88 12.46 2.30
CA ALA A 50 2.66 11.52 3.11
C ALA A 50 2.23 10.06 2.92
N LYS A 51 0.91 9.79 2.82
CA LYS A 51 0.39 8.44 2.51
C LYS A 51 0.80 7.95 1.12
N ILE A 52 0.84 8.82 0.12
CA ILE A 52 1.30 8.49 -1.23
C ILE A 52 2.80 8.20 -1.25
N GLU A 53 3.61 8.93 -0.49
CA GLU A 53 5.04 8.66 -0.35
C GLU A 53 5.33 7.31 0.32
N ILE A 54 4.62 6.99 1.41
CA ILE A 54 4.69 5.68 2.07
C ILE A 54 4.26 4.56 1.12
N ALA A 55 3.13 4.71 0.42
CA ALA A 55 2.64 3.69 -0.52
C ALA A 55 3.60 3.49 -1.71
N LYS A 56 4.25 4.55 -2.19
CA LYS A 56 5.29 4.48 -3.23
C LYS A 56 6.52 3.71 -2.74
N LEU A 57 6.92 3.89 -1.48
CA LEU A 57 8.03 3.14 -0.87
C LEU A 57 7.69 1.65 -0.75
N GLU A 58 6.51 1.32 -0.21
CA GLU A 58 6.04 -0.06 -0.05
C GLU A 58 5.94 -0.79 -1.40
N VAL A 59 5.38 -0.14 -2.44
CA VAL A 59 5.34 -0.69 -3.80
C VAL A 59 6.75 -0.86 -4.38
N SER A 60 7.69 0.04 -4.10
CA SER A 60 9.08 -0.08 -4.56
C SER A 60 9.81 -1.24 -3.87
N GLU A 61 9.53 -1.50 -2.60
CA GLU A 61 10.09 -2.63 -1.83
C GLU A 61 9.55 -3.97 -2.35
N GLN A 62 8.23 -4.09 -2.50
CA GLN A 62 7.60 -5.30 -3.07
C GLN A 62 8.06 -5.57 -4.51
N LEU A 63 8.25 -4.53 -5.34
CA LEU A 63 8.82 -4.68 -6.69
C LEU A 63 10.27 -5.16 -6.65
N ALA A 64 11.09 -4.65 -5.73
CA ALA A 64 12.48 -5.08 -5.59
C ALA A 64 12.58 -6.56 -5.21
N ASP A 65 11.77 -7.02 -4.25
CA ASP A 65 11.70 -8.43 -3.83
C ASP A 65 11.23 -9.35 -4.96
N ILE A 66 10.20 -8.96 -5.71
CA ILE A 66 9.70 -9.73 -6.86
C ILE A 66 10.78 -9.83 -7.94
N ILE A 67 11.46 -8.73 -8.28
CA ILE A 67 12.52 -8.70 -9.29
C ILE A 67 13.72 -9.53 -8.83
N ALA A 68 14.16 -9.39 -7.58
CA ALA A 68 15.27 -10.17 -7.04
C ALA A 68 14.98 -11.67 -7.06
N ASN A 69 13.79 -12.09 -6.63
CA ASN A 69 13.37 -13.49 -6.64
C ASN A 69 13.25 -14.05 -8.07
N VAL A 70 12.77 -13.26 -9.03
CA VAL A 70 12.75 -13.64 -10.46
C VAL A 70 14.16 -13.80 -11.03
N VAL A 71 15.09 -12.89 -10.72
CA VAL A 71 16.50 -13.00 -11.16
C VAL A 71 17.17 -14.25 -10.56
N ILE A 72 16.98 -14.50 -9.26
CA ILE A 72 17.47 -15.70 -8.58
C ILE A 72 16.88 -16.97 -9.24
N LEU A 73 15.58 -16.98 -9.53
CA LEU A 73 14.91 -18.10 -10.19
C LEU A 73 15.47 -18.37 -11.60
N ILE A 74 15.75 -17.34 -12.40
CA ILE A 74 16.34 -17.48 -13.74
C ILE A 74 17.77 -18.03 -13.67
N ILE A 75 18.60 -17.53 -12.73
CA ILE A 75 19.96 -18.04 -12.49
C ILE A 75 19.91 -19.52 -12.04
N LEU A 76 18.96 -19.86 -11.14
CA LEU A 76 18.80 -21.22 -10.64
C LEU A 76 18.31 -22.18 -11.74
N LEU A 77 17.33 -21.78 -12.55
CA LEU A 77 16.84 -22.61 -13.67
C LEU A 77 17.91 -22.83 -14.74
N SER A 78 18.63 -21.78 -15.14
CA SER A 78 19.70 -21.90 -16.14
C SER A 78 20.86 -22.76 -15.62
N GLY A 79 21.29 -22.54 -14.36
CA GLY A 79 22.29 -23.39 -13.70
C GLY A 79 21.86 -24.87 -13.59
N ALA A 80 20.61 -25.13 -13.18
CA ALA A 80 20.06 -26.48 -13.12
C ALA A 80 19.94 -27.16 -14.50
N LEU A 81 19.62 -26.39 -15.55
CA LEU A 81 19.57 -26.89 -16.93
C LEU A 81 20.96 -27.28 -17.45
N TYR A 82 21.96 -26.41 -17.28
CA TYR A 82 23.35 -26.74 -17.64
C TYR A 82 23.89 -27.93 -16.83
N LEU A 83 23.60 -28.00 -15.53
CA LEU A 83 23.97 -29.14 -14.69
C LEU A 83 23.30 -30.43 -15.18
N SER A 84 22.02 -30.39 -15.55
CA SER A 84 21.29 -31.55 -16.08
C SER A 84 21.89 -32.05 -17.40
N VAL A 85 22.28 -31.14 -18.31
CA VAL A 85 22.98 -31.49 -19.56
C VAL A 85 24.37 -32.06 -19.29
N SER A 86 25.13 -31.48 -18.35
CA SER A 86 26.45 -31.96 -17.96
C SER A 86 26.40 -33.38 -17.37
N ILE A 87 25.45 -33.66 -16.48
CA ILE A 87 25.21 -35.00 -15.93
C ILE A 87 24.75 -35.98 -17.03
N ALA A 88 23.91 -35.54 -17.98
CA ALA A 88 23.49 -36.37 -19.11
C ALA A 88 24.67 -36.77 -20.01
N ILE A 89 25.59 -35.85 -20.32
CA ILE A 89 26.82 -36.16 -21.07
C ILE A 89 27.68 -37.13 -20.27
N PHE A 90 27.94 -36.85 -18.98
CA PHE A 90 28.77 -37.70 -18.13
C PHE A 90 28.25 -39.15 -18.01
N ILE A 91 26.95 -39.36 -17.86
CA ILE A 91 26.34 -40.71 -17.86
C ILE A 91 26.36 -41.35 -19.25
N GLY A 92 26.18 -40.55 -20.31
CA GLY A 92 26.27 -41.01 -21.70
C GLY A 92 27.66 -41.54 -22.06
N ASP A 93 28.71 -40.81 -21.68
CA ASP A 93 30.11 -41.22 -21.86
C ASP A 93 30.43 -42.47 -21.02
N LEU A 94 29.98 -42.51 -19.76
CA LEU A 94 30.18 -43.66 -18.86
C LEU A 94 29.46 -44.94 -19.33
N THR A 95 28.37 -44.81 -20.11
CA THR A 95 27.68 -45.94 -20.76
C THR A 95 28.16 -46.21 -22.18
N GLY A 96 29.09 -45.41 -22.73
CA GLY A 96 29.57 -45.51 -24.11
C GLY A 96 28.54 -45.11 -25.19
N TYR A 97 27.38 -44.59 -24.78
CA TYR A 97 26.26 -44.25 -25.65
C TYR A 97 25.63 -42.92 -25.19
N PRO A 98 25.91 -41.79 -25.88
CA PRO A 98 25.46 -40.47 -25.41
C PRO A 98 23.93 -40.36 -25.27
N TRP A 99 23.17 -41.10 -26.08
CA TRP A 99 21.71 -41.12 -26.03
C TRP A 99 21.14 -41.79 -24.76
N LEU A 100 21.86 -42.74 -24.12
CA LEU A 100 21.44 -43.33 -22.84
C LEU A 100 21.41 -42.27 -21.74
N GLY A 101 22.45 -41.43 -21.67
CA GLY A 101 22.56 -40.36 -20.69
C GLY A 101 21.36 -39.40 -20.74
N TYR A 102 21.07 -38.83 -21.93
CA TYR A 102 19.90 -37.97 -22.11
C TYR A 102 18.58 -38.67 -21.77
N LEU A 103 18.42 -39.95 -22.11
CA LEU A 103 17.21 -40.73 -21.80
C LEU A 103 17.04 -40.94 -20.27
N ILE A 104 18.12 -41.25 -19.55
CA ILE A 104 18.09 -41.47 -18.10
C ILE A 104 17.76 -40.18 -17.35
N ILE A 105 18.39 -39.06 -17.70
CA ILE A 105 18.16 -37.76 -17.02
C ILE A 105 16.74 -37.27 -17.33
N SER A 106 16.32 -37.24 -18.60
CA SER A 106 14.98 -36.78 -18.97
C SER A 106 13.87 -37.67 -18.41
N GLY A 107 14.04 -38.99 -18.45
CA GLY A 107 13.11 -39.96 -17.84
C GLY A 107 13.00 -39.80 -16.33
N SER A 108 14.11 -39.54 -15.64
CA SER A 108 14.13 -39.32 -14.18
C SER A 108 13.43 -38.01 -13.79
N ILE A 109 13.70 -36.91 -14.51
CA ILE A 109 13.03 -35.62 -14.30
C ILE A 109 11.53 -35.72 -14.60
N PHE A 110 11.15 -36.35 -15.72
CA PHE A 110 9.75 -36.56 -16.09
C PHE A 110 9.00 -37.40 -15.06
N THR A 111 9.63 -38.49 -14.58
CA THR A 111 9.06 -39.34 -13.52
C THR A 111 8.89 -38.57 -12.21
N LEU A 112 9.87 -37.75 -11.81
CA LEU A 112 9.77 -36.91 -10.62
C LEU A 112 8.63 -35.89 -10.71
N VAL A 113 8.47 -35.21 -11.85
CA VAL A 113 7.37 -34.26 -12.11
C VAL A 113 6.01 -34.96 -12.17
N PHE A 114 5.94 -36.15 -12.79
CA PHE A 114 4.73 -36.96 -12.81
C PHE A 114 4.31 -37.42 -11.41
N ILE A 115 5.27 -37.84 -10.57
CA ILE A 115 5.03 -38.16 -9.16
C ILE A 115 4.57 -36.92 -8.39
N LEU A 116 5.23 -35.77 -8.53
CA LEU A 116 4.84 -34.53 -7.83
C LEU A 116 3.40 -34.10 -8.17
N THR A 117 3.05 -34.15 -9.46
CA THR A 117 1.72 -33.73 -9.95
C THR A 117 0.61 -34.74 -9.64
N LYS A 118 0.91 -36.03 -9.53
CA LYS A 118 -0.08 -37.08 -9.23
C LYS A 118 -0.21 -37.43 -7.75
N LEU A 119 0.87 -37.37 -6.96
CA LEU A 119 0.90 -38.05 -5.66
C LEU A 119 0.20 -37.28 -4.54
N LYS A 120 0.31 -35.94 -4.47
CA LYS A 120 -0.53 -35.04 -3.64
C LYS A 120 -0.38 -33.54 -4.02
N PRO A 121 -1.41 -32.87 -4.57
CA PRO A 121 -1.47 -31.40 -4.51
C PRO A 121 -1.62 -30.88 -3.06
N ASP A 122 -2.32 -31.63 -2.20
CA ASP A 122 -2.64 -31.18 -0.83
C ASP A 122 -1.45 -31.25 0.15
N TRP A 123 -0.46 -32.10 -0.12
CA TRP A 123 0.77 -32.17 0.66
C TRP A 123 1.65 -30.94 0.38
N LEU A 124 1.64 -30.44 -0.86
CA LEU A 124 2.29 -29.19 -1.22
C LEU A 124 1.58 -28.00 -0.55
N LYS A 125 0.23 -27.93 -0.60
CA LYS A 125 -0.56 -26.95 0.17
C LYS A 125 -0.21 -26.96 1.67
N SER A 126 -0.18 -28.14 2.28
CA SER A 126 0.17 -28.32 3.70
C SER A 126 1.55 -27.75 4.01
N LYS A 127 2.57 -28.07 3.21
CA LYS A 127 3.94 -27.54 3.40
C LYS A 127 4.01 -26.02 3.22
N ILE A 128 3.34 -25.45 2.22
CA ILE A 128 3.27 -24.00 2.01
C ILE A 128 2.59 -23.30 3.21
N GLN A 129 1.47 -23.84 3.69
CA GLN A 129 0.77 -23.28 4.86
C GLN A 129 1.64 -23.33 6.13
N THR A 130 2.31 -24.45 6.41
CA THR A 130 3.23 -24.55 7.56
C THR A 130 4.41 -23.57 7.42
N PHE A 131 4.96 -23.39 6.22
CA PHE A 131 6.06 -22.46 5.98
C PHE A 131 5.65 -21.00 6.25
N ILE A 132 4.52 -20.56 5.69
CA ILE A 132 3.98 -19.20 5.89
C ILE A 132 3.72 -18.93 7.38
N LEU A 133 3.09 -19.88 8.09
CA LEU A 133 2.80 -19.75 9.53
C LEU A 133 4.08 -19.73 10.39
N SER A 134 5.14 -20.44 9.97
CA SER A 134 6.42 -20.46 10.69
C SER A 134 7.24 -19.17 10.58
N SER A 135 6.96 -18.32 9.58
CA SER A 135 7.62 -17.02 9.41
C SER A 135 7.13 -15.99 10.44
N GLN A 136 5.81 -15.88 10.61
CA GLN A 136 5.15 -14.87 11.45
C GLN A 136 5.52 -14.96 12.94
N THR A 137 5.64 -16.18 13.49
CA THR A 137 5.86 -16.39 14.93
C THR A 137 7.22 -15.93 15.45
N LYS A 138 8.19 -15.63 14.56
CA LYS A 138 9.51 -15.13 14.96
C LYS A 138 9.50 -13.66 15.40
N TYR A 139 8.62 -12.82 14.83
CA TYR A 139 8.55 -11.40 15.15
C TYR A 139 7.82 -11.10 16.47
N SER A 140 6.77 -11.85 16.80
CA SER A 140 5.99 -11.62 18.03
C SER A 140 6.80 -11.87 19.32
N ARG A 141 7.87 -12.68 19.26
CA ARG A 141 8.63 -13.08 20.46
C ARG A 141 9.67 -12.05 20.89
N SER A 142 10.40 -11.44 19.95
CA SER A 142 11.40 -10.41 20.23
C SER A 142 10.80 -9.11 20.78
N LEU A 143 9.55 -8.80 20.41
CA LEU A 143 8.81 -7.65 20.92
C LEU A 143 8.37 -7.83 22.39
N LEU A 144 8.10 -9.07 22.83
CA LEU A 144 7.77 -9.38 24.23
C LEU A 144 9.04 -9.41 25.10
N GLU A 145 10.10 -10.08 24.64
CA GLU A 145 11.38 -10.16 25.35
C GLU A 145 11.96 -8.77 25.65
N LYS A 146 11.88 -7.84 24.69
CA LYS A 146 12.33 -6.47 24.87
C LYS A 146 11.50 -5.70 25.92
N HIS A 147 10.18 -5.91 25.95
CA HIS A 147 9.28 -5.19 26.86
C HIS A 147 9.32 -5.69 28.31
N ASP A 148 9.77 -6.92 28.57
CA ASP A 148 10.16 -7.36 29.93
C ASP A 148 11.54 -6.78 30.32
N SER A 149 12.51 -6.73 29.39
CA SER A 149 13.86 -6.20 29.67
C SER A 149 13.92 -4.69 29.98
N GLU A 150 12.82 -3.96 29.74
CA GLU A 150 12.68 -2.52 30.06
C GLU A 150 12.01 -2.28 31.43
N LYS A 151 11.68 -3.34 32.17
CA LYS A 151 10.92 -3.28 33.45
C LYS A 151 11.59 -3.99 34.63
N ALA A 152 12.86 -4.41 34.47
CA ALA A 152 13.67 -5.08 35.47
C ALA A 152 14.92 -4.25 35.82
#